data_AF-A0A178W252-F1
#
_entry.id   AF-A0A178W252-F1
#
_cell.length_a   1.000
_cell.length_b   1.000
_cell.length_c   1.000
_cell.angle_alpha   90.00
_cell.angle_beta   90.00
_cell.angle_gamma   90.00
#
_symmetry.space_group_name_H-M   'P 1'
#
loop_
_entity.id
_entity.type
_entity.pdbx_description
1 polymer ?
#
loop_
_entity_poly.entity_id
_entity_poly.type
_entity_poly.pdbx_seq_one_letter_code
_entity_poly.pdbx_strand_id
1 'polypeptide(L)'
;MMEKDEDIDKKLDIGYDAEESSLNMILKGLFENLTFEKIVQIIRISLKMPCDKEGCGKRNYVQRMINKLPTVFTIALEWEHNETEGEIFDTTSVLETEIDVSVIYQYEGDSAFTKYCLVSMVCSDGDRYNCVAYEDNRWVRHVRSQKKVIGDWDGVLSIFRELHIRPEILFFENREHMFSAQGSQASSVIS
;
A
#
# COMPACT_ATOMS: atom_id res chain seq x y z
N MET A 1 3.35 63.43 -23.77
CA MET A 1 3.93 62.51 -24.77
C MET A 1 4.35 61.26 -24.01
N MET A 2 3.45 60.27 -23.92
CA MET A 2 3.32 59.13 -24.85
C MET A 2 4.61 58.28 -24.84
N GLU A 3 4.63 57.22 -24.03
CA GLU A 3 4.15 55.85 -24.33
C GLU A 3 5.31 55.00 -24.89
N LYS A 4 5.70 53.95 -24.14
CA LYS A 4 5.38 52.57 -24.53
C LYS A 4 5.71 51.57 -23.44
N ASP A 5 4.78 50.65 -23.33
CA ASP A 5 4.69 49.48 -22.47
C ASP A 5 5.85 48.50 -22.65
N GLU A 6 6.17 47.75 -21.61
CA GLU A 6 6.23 46.29 -21.75
C GLU A 6 5.92 45.60 -20.42
N ASP A 7 4.79 44.90 -20.50
CA ASP A 7 4.11 44.07 -19.54
C ASP A 7 4.96 42.81 -19.23
N ILE A 8 5.24 42.53 -17.96
CA ILE A 8 5.74 41.21 -17.53
C ILE A 8 4.85 40.72 -16.39
N ASP A 9 3.56 40.64 -16.69
CA ASP A 9 2.70 39.61 -16.11
C ASP A 9 3.15 38.25 -16.69
N LYS A 10 4.13 37.63 -16.04
CA LYS A 10 4.37 36.19 -16.24
C LYS A 10 3.26 35.44 -15.54
N LYS A 11 2.15 35.33 -16.28
CA LYS A 11 1.14 34.30 -16.20
C LYS A 11 1.80 33.00 -15.76
N LEU A 12 1.52 32.58 -14.52
CA LEU A 12 1.66 31.20 -14.11
C LEU A 12 0.62 30.45 -14.96
N ASP A 13 1.03 29.94 -16.12
CA ASP A 13 0.24 28.97 -16.86
C ASP A 13 0.22 27.69 -16.01
N ILE A 14 -0.64 27.68 -14.98
CA ILE A 14 -1.21 26.46 -14.44
C ILE A 14 -2.23 26.04 -15.50
N GLY A 15 -1.73 25.44 -16.58
CA GLY A 15 -2.54 24.61 -17.45
C GLY A 15 -3.03 23.44 -16.60
N TYR A 16 -4.23 23.58 -16.03
CA TYR A 16 -5.04 22.44 -15.65
C TYR A 16 -5.42 21.75 -16.96
N ASP A 17 -4.58 20.82 -17.40
CA ASP A 17 -4.77 20.13 -18.67
C ASP A 17 -6.00 19.21 -18.56
N ALA A 18 -7.01 19.47 -19.39
CA ALA A 18 -8.23 18.66 -19.47
C ALA A 18 -7.94 17.18 -19.81
N GLU A 19 -6.77 16.88 -20.37
CA GLU A 19 -6.25 15.53 -20.59
C GLU A 19 -5.88 14.81 -19.29
N GLU A 20 -5.31 15.51 -18.30
CA GLU A 20 -4.98 14.93 -16.98
C GLU A 20 -6.26 14.59 -16.20
N SER A 21 -7.29 15.43 -16.29
CA SER A 21 -8.61 15.16 -15.70
C SER A 21 -9.34 13.98 -16.37
N SER A 22 -9.28 13.88 -17.69
CA SER A 22 -9.89 12.76 -18.44
C SER A 22 -9.13 11.45 -18.21
N LEU A 23 -7.79 11.49 -18.14
CA LEU A 23 -6.96 10.36 -17.75
C LEU A 23 -7.22 9.94 -16.31
N ASN A 24 -7.37 10.88 -15.38
CA ASN A 24 -7.71 10.58 -13.99
C ASN A 24 -9.09 9.93 -13.86
N MET A 25 -10.08 10.36 -14.64
CA MET A 25 -11.41 9.71 -14.66
C MET A 25 -11.36 8.30 -15.25
N ILE A 26 -10.60 8.09 -16.34
CA ILE A 26 -10.41 6.78 -16.97
C ILE A 26 -9.60 5.85 -16.05
N LEU A 27 -8.54 6.37 -15.42
CA LEU A 27 -7.74 5.66 -14.42
C LEU A 27 -8.61 5.27 -13.23
N LYS A 28 -9.43 6.19 -12.71
CA LYS A 28 -10.35 5.93 -11.59
C LYS A 28 -11.32 4.79 -11.92
N GLY A 29 -11.97 4.82 -13.08
CA GLY A 29 -12.86 3.73 -13.52
C GLY A 29 -12.13 2.41 -13.85
N LEU A 30 -10.86 2.47 -14.26
CA LEU A 30 -10.01 1.29 -14.39
C LEU A 30 -9.72 0.69 -13.01
N PHE A 31 -9.30 1.50 -12.03
CA PHE A 31 -8.97 1.07 -10.67
C PHE A 31 -10.13 0.38 -9.95
N GLU A 32 -11.38 0.79 -10.21
CA GLU A 32 -12.59 0.15 -9.66
C GLU A 32 -12.72 -1.35 -10.02
N ASN A 33 -12.08 -1.80 -11.10
CA ASN A 33 -12.14 -3.20 -11.55
C ASN A 33 -10.84 -3.97 -11.31
N LEU A 34 -9.84 -3.37 -10.66
CA LEU A 34 -8.54 -3.99 -10.43
C LEU A 34 -8.47 -4.64 -9.05
N THR A 35 -7.82 -5.80 -8.98
CA THR A 35 -7.44 -6.37 -7.68
C THR A 35 -6.41 -5.49 -7.00
N PHE A 36 -6.38 -5.48 -5.66
CA PHE A 36 -5.40 -4.72 -4.88
C PHE A 36 -3.96 -4.91 -5.36
N GLU A 37 -3.55 -6.14 -5.66
CA GLU A 37 -2.19 -6.44 -6.14
C GLU A 37 -1.92 -5.79 -7.50
N LYS A 38 -2.93 -5.72 -8.37
CA LYS A 38 -2.83 -5.09 -9.68
C LYS A 38 -2.73 -3.58 -9.56
N ILE A 39 -3.44 -2.98 -8.60
CA ILE A 39 -3.28 -1.56 -8.24
C ILE A 39 -1.83 -1.30 -7.82
N VAL A 40 -1.31 -2.08 -6.87
CA VAL A 40 0.08 -1.96 -6.39
C VAL A 40 1.09 -2.18 -7.54
N GLN A 41 0.84 -3.14 -8.42
CA GLN A 41 1.67 -3.40 -9.60
C GLN A 41 1.73 -2.16 -10.52
N ILE A 42 0.58 -1.57 -10.84
CA ILE A 42 0.48 -0.41 -11.73
C ILE A 42 1.16 0.80 -11.11
N ILE A 43 0.89 1.11 -9.83
CA ILE A 43 1.55 2.21 -9.12
C ILE A 43 3.06 2.06 -9.21
N ARG A 44 3.57 0.87 -8.88
CA ARG A 44 5.02 0.59 -8.92
C ARG A 44 5.62 0.73 -10.33
N ILE A 45 4.96 0.20 -11.37
CA ILE A 45 5.48 0.29 -12.75
C ILE A 45 5.45 1.74 -13.23
N SER A 46 4.42 2.51 -12.84
CA SER A 46 4.22 3.91 -13.24
C SER A 46 5.32 4.84 -12.72
N LEU A 47 6.06 4.44 -11.69
CA LEU A 47 7.28 5.10 -11.24
C LEU A 47 8.41 4.93 -12.25
N LYS A 48 8.49 5.84 -13.22
CA LYS A 48 9.52 5.84 -14.25
C LYS A 48 10.90 6.10 -13.66
N MET A 49 11.86 5.23 -13.98
CA MET A 49 13.26 5.37 -13.58
C MET A 49 14.06 6.05 -14.69
N PRO A 50 15.02 6.94 -14.36
CA PRO A 50 15.94 7.48 -15.35
C PRO A 50 16.84 6.37 -15.88
N CYS A 51 17.17 6.41 -17.18
CA CYS A 51 18.32 5.67 -17.69
C CYS A 51 19.59 6.10 -16.96
N ASP A 52 20.55 5.18 -16.86
CA ASP A 52 21.87 5.46 -16.32
C ASP A 52 22.59 6.59 -17.07
N LYS A 53 23.69 7.09 -16.47
CA LYS A 53 24.44 8.24 -17.02
C LYS A 53 25.05 7.95 -18.39
N GLU A 54 25.26 6.68 -18.73
CA GLU A 54 25.74 6.23 -20.05
C GLU A 54 24.58 6.04 -21.06
N GLY A 55 23.34 6.01 -20.58
CA GLY A 55 22.13 5.89 -21.38
C GLY A 55 21.55 7.21 -21.86
N CYS A 56 20.29 7.18 -22.34
CA CYS A 56 19.67 8.32 -23.03
C CYS A 56 19.15 9.45 -22.12
N GLY A 57 19.32 9.34 -20.78
CA GLY A 57 18.82 10.32 -19.81
C GLY A 57 17.28 10.43 -19.68
N LYS A 58 16.51 9.68 -20.47
CA LYS A 58 15.04 9.67 -20.42
C LYS A 58 14.54 8.78 -19.27
N ARG A 59 13.32 9.06 -18.78
CA ARG A 59 12.64 8.21 -17.79
C ARG A 59 11.79 7.16 -18.50
N ASN A 60 11.93 5.89 -18.11
CA ASN A 60 11.20 4.76 -18.70
C ASN A 60 10.51 3.92 -17.63
N TYR A 61 9.45 3.22 -18.02
CA TYR A 61 8.81 2.22 -17.17
C TYR A 61 9.78 1.06 -16.93
N VAL A 62 9.88 0.62 -15.68
CA VAL A 62 10.77 -0.50 -15.31
C VAL A 62 9.94 -1.61 -14.72
N GLN A 63 9.93 -2.74 -15.42
CA GLN A 63 9.43 -3.99 -14.88
C GLN A 63 10.48 -4.59 -13.95
N ARG A 64 10.08 -4.89 -12.71
CA ARG A 64 10.96 -5.47 -11.70
C ARG A 64 10.60 -6.94 -11.49
N MET A 65 11.62 -7.78 -11.50
CA MET A 65 11.51 -9.18 -11.13
C MET A 65 11.97 -9.39 -9.70
N ILE A 66 11.38 -10.36 -9.02
CA ILE A 66 11.84 -10.86 -7.73
C ILE A 66 12.37 -12.28 -7.93
N ASN A 67 13.59 -12.56 -7.49
CA ASN A 67 14.20 -13.89 -7.67
C ASN A 67 14.16 -14.73 -6.39
N LYS A 68 14.05 -14.06 -5.24
CA LYS A 68 13.92 -14.67 -3.92
C LYS A 68 12.77 -14.00 -3.19
N LEU A 69 11.77 -14.80 -2.84
CA LEU A 69 10.61 -14.34 -2.10
C LEU A 69 11.01 -13.96 -0.67
N PRO A 70 10.58 -12.78 -0.17
CA PRO A 70 10.89 -12.37 1.19
C PRO A 70 10.00 -13.12 2.19
N THR A 71 10.46 -13.33 3.42
CA THR A 71 9.60 -13.91 4.47
C THR A 71 8.42 -12.99 4.80
N VAL A 72 8.70 -11.69 4.85
CA VAL A 72 7.72 -10.63 5.11
C VAL A 72 7.71 -9.69 3.90
N PHE A 73 6.53 -9.47 3.34
CA PHE A 73 6.29 -8.46 2.32
C PHE A 73 5.62 -7.24 2.96
N THR A 74 6.11 -6.04 2.66
CA THR A 74 5.65 -4.82 3.32
C THR A 74 5.18 -3.80 2.29
N ILE A 75 4.02 -3.20 2.54
CA ILE A 75 3.49 -2.07 1.76
C ILE A 75 3.38 -0.88 2.70
N ALA A 76 4.02 0.23 2.36
CA ALA A 76 3.83 1.50 3.06
C ALA A 76 2.80 2.33 2.29
N LEU A 77 1.83 2.88 3.02
CA LEU A 77 0.85 3.83 2.51
C LEU A 77 1.26 5.21 2.99
N GLU A 78 1.27 6.17 2.08
CA GLU A 78 1.52 7.57 2.39
C GLU A 78 0.20 8.33 2.27
N TRP A 79 -0.16 9.03 3.33
CA TRP A 79 -1.36 9.85 3.42
C TRP A 79 -0.95 11.32 3.24
N GLU A 80 -1.43 11.95 2.16
CA GLU A 80 -0.98 13.29 1.76
C GLU A 80 -1.71 14.42 2.51
N HIS A 81 -2.91 14.13 3.01
CA HIS A 81 -3.83 15.13 3.52
C HIS A 81 -4.41 14.73 4.89
N ASN A 82 -5.43 15.47 5.34
CA ASN A 82 -6.34 15.01 6.38
C ASN A 82 -7.52 14.37 5.67
N GLU A 83 -7.43 13.08 5.38
CA GLU A 83 -8.45 12.33 4.67
C GLU A 83 -9.75 12.30 5.48
N THR A 84 -10.86 12.47 4.78
CA THR A 84 -12.19 12.34 5.34
C THR A 84 -12.49 10.89 5.72
N GLU A 85 -13.48 10.68 6.58
CA GLU A 85 -14.01 9.35 6.91
C GLU A 85 -14.31 8.51 5.66
N GLY A 86 -14.87 9.15 4.62
CA GLY A 86 -15.19 8.49 3.35
C GLY A 86 -13.94 8.06 2.58
N GLU A 87 -12.93 8.94 2.46
CA GLU A 87 -11.68 8.63 1.76
C GLU A 87 -10.88 7.52 2.47
N ILE A 88 -10.86 7.53 3.81
CA ILE A 88 -10.26 6.45 4.60
C ILE A 88 -11.01 5.14 4.34
N PHE A 89 -12.34 5.15 4.36
CA PHE A 89 -13.14 3.96 4.10
C PHE A 89 -12.93 3.43 2.69
N ASP A 90 -12.99 4.29 1.67
CA ASP A 90 -12.78 3.90 0.27
C ASP A 90 -11.40 3.28 0.09
N THR A 91 -10.35 3.91 0.63
CA THR A 91 -8.97 3.39 0.56
C THR A 91 -8.83 2.04 1.27
N THR A 92 -9.36 1.93 2.48
CA THR A 92 -9.21 0.74 3.32
C THR A 92 -10.05 -0.43 2.83
N SER A 93 -11.19 -0.17 2.17
CA SER A 93 -12.05 -1.19 1.57
C SER A 93 -11.41 -1.93 0.39
N VAL A 94 -10.43 -1.30 -0.27
CA VAL A 94 -9.67 -1.89 -1.37
C VAL A 94 -8.52 -2.78 -0.86
N LEU A 95 -8.17 -2.69 0.43
CA LEU A 95 -7.11 -3.52 1.00
C LEU A 95 -7.55 -4.97 1.12
N GLU A 96 -6.65 -5.87 0.73
CA GLU A 96 -6.87 -7.31 0.80
C GLU A 96 -6.11 -7.95 1.96
N THR A 97 -6.70 -8.99 2.54
CA THR A 97 -6.05 -9.78 3.62
C THR A 97 -5.21 -10.94 3.09
N GLU A 98 -5.34 -11.30 1.82
CA GLU A 98 -4.48 -12.25 1.10
C GLU A 98 -4.04 -11.60 -0.22
N ILE A 99 -2.75 -11.71 -0.53
CA ILE A 99 -2.16 -11.22 -1.79
C ILE A 99 -1.25 -12.27 -2.39
N ASP A 100 -1.09 -12.25 -3.70
CA ASP A 100 -0.11 -12.96 -4.50
C ASP A 100 0.95 -11.97 -4.99
N VAL A 101 2.13 -12.06 -4.37
CA VAL A 101 3.27 -11.19 -4.68
C VAL A 101 3.77 -11.38 -6.12
N SER A 102 3.44 -12.50 -6.78
CA SER A 102 3.77 -12.72 -8.19
C SER A 102 2.94 -11.88 -9.16
N VAL A 103 1.75 -11.42 -8.73
CA VAL A 103 0.96 -10.43 -9.48
C VAL A 103 1.62 -9.07 -9.37
N ILE A 104 2.15 -8.74 -8.19
CA ILE A 104 2.88 -7.50 -7.97
C ILE A 104 4.20 -7.57 -8.75
N TYR A 105 5.13 -8.46 -8.43
CA TYR A 105 6.45 -8.64 -9.06
C TYR A 105 6.46 -9.84 -9.99
N GLN A 106 7.12 -9.73 -11.15
CA GLN A 106 7.35 -10.92 -11.96
C GLN A 106 8.28 -11.89 -11.19
N TYR A 107 7.82 -13.14 -11.03
CA TYR A 107 8.51 -14.20 -10.31
C TYR A 107 8.62 -15.43 -11.21
N GLU A 108 9.82 -15.97 -11.38
CA GLU A 108 10.09 -17.13 -12.26
C GLU A 108 10.21 -18.45 -11.49
N GLY A 109 9.95 -18.45 -10.17
CA GLY A 109 9.99 -19.65 -9.35
C GLY A 109 8.62 -20.32 -9.18
N ASP A 110 8.50 -21.17 -8.15
CA ASP A 110 7.29 -21.93 -7.87
C ASP A 110 6.18 -21.05 -7.27
N SER A 111 5.07 -20.89 -8.00
CA SER A 111 3.94 -20.06 -7.59
C SER A 111 3.21 -20.57 -6.35
N ALA A 112 3.46 -21.80 -5.88
CA ALA A 112 2.89 -22.30 -4.64
C ALA A 112 3.25 -21.42 -3.42
N PHE A 113 4.36 -20.68 -3.50
CA PHE A 113 4.88 -19.86 -2.40
C PHE A 113 4.65 -18.36 -2.60
N THR A 114 3.85 -17.91 -3.56
CA THR A 114 3.75 -16.46 -3.82
C THR A 114 2.62 -15.79 -3.07
N LYS A 115 1.81 -16.57 -2.33
CA LYS A 115 0.69 -16.09 -1.52
C LYS A 115 1.11 -15.68 -0.11
N TYR A 116 0.66 -14.50 0.30
CA TYR A 116 0.93 -13.91 1.60
C TYR A 116 -0.36 -13.43 2.25
N CYS A 117 -0.41 -13.47 3.57
CA CYS A 117 -1.53 -12.96 4.36
C CYS A 117 -1.13 -11.76 5.20
N LEU A 118 -2.04 -10.80 5.30
CA LEU A 118 -1.89 -9.67 6.18
C LEU A 118 -1.91 -10.18 7.63
N VAL A 119 -0.81 -10.00 8.34
CA VAL A 119 -0.67 -10.45 9.74
C VAL A 119 -0.76 -9.29 10.71
N SER A 120 -0.31 -8.10 10.30
CA SER A 120 -0.40 -6.90 11.12
C SER A 120 -0.24 -5.64 10.29
N MET A 121 -0.55 -4.52 10.92
CA MET A 121 -0.36 -3.18 10.36
C MET A 121 -0.03 -2.18 11.45
N VAL A 122 0.87 -1.25 11.11
CA VAL A 122 1.05 -0.01 11.88
C VAL A 122 0.02 0.98 11.38
N CYS A 123 -0.68 1.64 12.30
CA CYS A 123 -1.72 2.59 12.00
C CYS A 123 -1.52 3.90 12.77
N SER A 124 -2.03 5.01 12.24
CA SER A 124 -2.11 6.30 12.92
C SER A 124 -3.57 6.68 13.22
N ASP A 125 -3.76 7.47 14.28
CA ASP A 125 -5.00 8.12 14.69
C ASP A 125 -4.59 9.53 15.16
N GLY A 126 -4.61 10.48 14.21
CA GLY A 126 -3.85 11.73 14.30
C GLY A 126 -2.35 11.44 14.49
N ASP A 127 -1.72 12.09 15.47
CA ASP A 127 -0.28 11.96 15.76
C ASP A 127 0.08 10.69 16.57
N ARG A 128 -0.88 9.78 16.80
CA ARG A 128 -0.70 8.61 17.66
C ARG A 128 -0.63 7.32 16.85
N TYR A 129 0.50 6.63 16.97
CA TYR A 129 0.66 5.30 16.40
C TYR A 129 0.04 4.21 17.27
N ASN A 130 -0.56 3.23 16.60
CA ASN A 130 -1.10 2.00 17.16
C ASN A 130 -0.85 0.84 16.20
N CYS A 131 -1.09 -0.39 16.67
CA CYS A 131 -0.93 -1.59 15.84
C CYS A 131 -2.27 -2.31 15.75
N VAL A 132 -2.60 -2.85 14.58
CA VAL A 132 -3.69 -3.81 14.41
C VAL A 132 -3.09 -5.11 13.91
N ALA A 133 -3.31 -6.21 14.64
CA ALA A 133 -2.72 -7.51 14.37
C ALA A 133 -3.78 -8.61 14.34
N TYR A 134 -3.56 -9.63 13.51
CA TYR A 134 -4.38 -10.83 13.47
C TYR A 134 -3.80 -11.87 14.44
N GLU A 135 -4.52 -12.11 15.55
CA GLU A 135 -4.08 -12.95 16.65
C GLU A 135 -5.24 -13.89 17.04
N ASP A 136 -4.99 -15.14 17.37
CA ASP A 136 -6.03 -16.06 17.87
C ASP A 136 -7.32 -16.06 17.00
N ASN A 137 -7.12 -16.06 15.68
CA ASN A 137 -8.14 -16.02 14.63
C ASN A 137 -9.07 -14.78 14.67
N ARG A 138 -8.56 -13.64 15.14
CA ARG A 138 -9.30 -12.36 15.17
C ARG A 138 -8.38 -11.16 15.07
N TRP A 139 -8.90 -10.05 14.58
CA TRP A 139 -8.21 -8.77 14.58
C TRP A 139 -8.26 -8.11 15.95
N VAL A 140 -7.13 -7.51 16.33
CA VAL A 140 -6.92 -6.87 17.62
C VAL A 140 -6.17 -5.56 17.41
N ARG A 141 -6.68 -4.47 18.02
CA ARG A 141 -5.97 -3.20 18.13
C ARG A 141 -5.17 -3.14 19.42
N HIS A 142 -3.90 -2.78 19.31
CA HIS A 142 -2.99 -2.48 20.42
C HIS A 142 -2.72 -0.98 20.45
N VAL A 143 -3.13 -0.33 21.53
CA VAL A 143 -2.88 1.10 21.79
C VAL A 143 -2.11 1.22 23.09
N ARG A 144 -0.82 1.58 23.00
CA ARG A 144 0.10 1.61 24.16
C ARG A 144 0.10 0.24 24.88
N SER A 145 -0.39 0.18 26.12
CA SER A 145 -0.49 -1.04 26.92
C SER A 145 -1.89 -1.69 26.90
N GLN A 146 -2.80 -1.19 26.07
CA GLN A 146 -4.18 -1.68 25.99
C GLN A 146 -4.40 -2.52 24.74
N LYS A 147 -5.12 -3.64 24.92
CA LYS A 147 -5.57 -4.56 23.85
C LYS A 147 -7.08 -4.42 23.68
N LYS A 148 -7.56 -4.15 22.46
CA LYS A 148 -8.98 -4.13 22.11
C LYS A 148 -9.25 -5.14 20.99
N VAL A 149 -10.10 -6.12 21.26
CA VAL A 149 -10.56 -7.06 20.24
C VAL A 149 -11.48 -6.33 19.25
N ILE A 150 -11.19 -6.48 17.96
CA ILE A 150 -11.99 -5.93 16.85
C ILE A 150 -12.95 -7.00 16.34
N GLY A 151 -12.44 -8.21 16.07
CA GLY A 151 -13.23 -9.30 15.49
C GLY A 151 -12.74 -9.69 14.09
N ASP A 152 -13.59 -9.55 13.10
CA ASP A 152 -13.31 -9.86 11.70
C ASP A 152 -12.81 -8.64 10.92
N TRP A 153 -12.61 -8.81 9.61
CA TRP A 153 -12.12 -7.75 8.73
C TRP A 153 -13.14 -6.61 8.57
N ASP A 154 -14.43 -6.92 8.49
CA ASP A 154 -15.49 -5.90 8.44
C ASP A 154 -15.47 -5.01 9.70
N GLY A 155 -15.15 -5.60 10.85
CA GLY A 155 -14.91 -4.87 12.09
C GLY A 155 -13.70 -3.93 12.02
N VAL A 156 -12.62 -4.33 11.32
CA VAL A 156 -11.44 -3.46 11.09
C VAL A 156 -11.85 -2.26 10.25
N LEU A 157 -12.52 -2.48 9.12
CA LEU A 157 -12.99 -1.42 8.23
C LEU A 157 -13.92 -0.44 8.98
N SER A 158 -14.83 -0.97 9.80
CA SER A 158 -15.75 -0.17 10.61
C SER A 158 -15.00 0.71 11.62
N ILE A 159 -14.05 0.14 12.37
CA ILE A 159 -13.26 0.90 13.35
C ILE A 159 -12.35 1.93 12.68
N PHE A 160 -11.81 1.63 11.50
CA PHE A 160 -10.94 2.57 10.76
C PHE A 160 -11.71 3.81 10.35
N ARG A 161 -12.92 3.59 9.85
CA ARG A 161 -13.86 4.65 9.52
C ARG A 161 -14.27 5.46 10.76
N GLU A 162 -14.81 4.80 11.79
CA GLU A 162 -15.34 5.46 13.00
C GLU A 162 -14.29 6.28 13.75
N LEU A 163 -13.05 5.77 13.84
CA LEU A 163 -11.98 6.38 14.63
C LEU A 163 -10.95 7.11 13.77
N HIS A 164 -11.20 7.29 12.47
CA HIS A 164 -10.28 7.93 11.53
C HIS A 164 -8.86 7.32 11.60
N ILE A 165 -8.79 5.99 11.71
CA ILE A 165 -7.51 5.27 11.76
C ILE A 165 -7.01 5.05 10.35
N ARG A 166 -5.77 5.44 10.11
CA ARG A 166 -5.09 5.29 8.83
C ARG A 166 -4.05 4.17 8.92
N PRO A 167 -4.12 3.11 8.11
CA PRO A 167 -3.02 2.15 8.00
C PRO A 167 -1.83 2.80 7.31
N GLU A 168 -0.67 2.74 7.94
CA GLU A 168 0.59 3.34 7.45
C GLU A 168 1.49 2.29 6.82
N ILE A 169 1.59 1.11 7.45
CA ILE A 169 2.47 0.03 7.01
C ILE A 169 1.73 -1.29 7.18
N LEU A 170 1.58 -2.04 6.10
CA LEU A 170 0.98 -3.35 6.07
C LEU A 170 2.08 -4.43 6.04
N PHE A 171 1.96 -5.44 6.91
CA PHE A 171 2.88 -6.57 6.97
C PHE A 171 2.17 -7.85 6.53
N PHE A 172 2.69 -8.43 5.46
CA PHE A 172 2.20 -9.67 4.87
C PHE A 172 3.23 -10.78 5.07
N GLU A 173 2.79 -11.96 5.49
CA GLU A 173 3.64 -13.14 5.69
C GLU A 173 3.23 -14.30 4.79
N ASN A 174 4.23 -15.06 4.36
CA ASN A 174 4.02 -16.24 3.54
C ASN A 174 3.46 -17.39 4.38
N ARG A 175 2.30 -17.96 3.99
CA ARG A 175 1.62 -19.00 4.78
C ARG A 175 2.47 -20.24 5.05
N GLU A 176 3.32 -20.65 4.11
CA GLU A 176 4.11 -21.88 4.26
C GLU A 176 5.31 -21.71 5.22
N HIS A 177 5.80 -20.47 5.38
CA HIS A 177 6.86 -20.19 6.36
C HIS A 177 6.34 -20.24 7.80
N MET A 178 5.05 -20.02 8.03
CA MET A 178 4.46 -20.08 9.38
C MET A 178 4.47 -21.50 9.97
N PHE A 179 4.28 -22.53 9.14
CA PHE A 179 4.33 -23.93 9.59
C PHE A 179 5.76 -24.42 9.87
N SER A 180 6.77 -23.84 9.20
CA SER A 180 8.16 -24.16 9.47
C SER A 180 8.67 -23.63 10.82
N ALA A 181 8.13 -22.49 11.30
CA ALA A 181 8.54 -21.87 12.56
C ALA A 181 7.87 -22.50 13.79
N GLN A 182 6.63 -22.99 13.67
CA GLN A 182 5.94 -23.68 14.78
C GLN A 182 6.54 -25.06 15.10
N GLY A 183 7.27 -25.68 14.17
CA GLY A 183 8.02 -26.92 14.41
C GLY A 183 9.28 -26.76 15.29
N SER A 184 9.74 -25.53 15.54
CA SER A 184 10.97 -25.25 16.31
C SER A 184 10.72 -24.94 17.80
N GLN A 185 9.49 -24.57 18.17
CA GLN A 185 9.13 -24.19 19.55
C GLN A 185 8.75 -25.38 20.45
N ALA A 186 8.76 -26.61 19.94
CA ALA A 186 8.40 -27.81 20.71
C ALA A 186 9.58 -28.54 21.39
N SER A 187 10.83 -28.05 21.28
CA SER A 187 12.01 -28.79 21.76
C SER A 187 12.79 -28.16 22.93
N SER A 188 12.30 -27.11 23.59
CA SER A 188 13.00 -26.53 24.76
C SER A 188 12.20 -26.61 26.06
N VAL A 189 11.70 -27.80 26.38
CA VAL A 189 11.51 -28.23 27.77
C VAL A 189 11.91 -29.69 27.83
N ILE A 190 13.11 -29.99 28.31
CA ILE A 190 13.53 -31.18 29.08
C ILE A 190 15.02 -31.01 29.40
N SER A 191 15.35 -31.28 30.68
CA SER A 191 16.64 -31.26 31.39
C SER A 191 17.03 -29.93 32.04
#